data_AF-A0A346YUS7-F1
#
_entry.id   AF-A0A346YUS7-F1
#
_cell.length_a   1.000
_cell.length_b   1.000
_cell.length_c   1.000
_cell.angle_alpha   90.00
_cell.angle_beta   90.00
_cell.angle_gamma   90.00
#
_symmetry.space_group_name_H-M   'P 1'
#
loop_
_entity.id
_entity.type
_entity.pdbx_description
1 polymer ?
#
loop_
_entity_poly.entity_id
_entity_poly.type
_entity_poly.pdbx_seq_one_letter_code
_entity_poly.pdbx_strand_id
1 'polypeptide(L)'
;MLSAYVLWVGRLSRLFAIIATALIIIAMLVVCQMILMRYVFRLPTIWQTDFVVFSATAAIFLGAPYVLLKGGHVGVDVIEMLLSERNRLRLKVVGSFLGLIFCIVMLAATWVQFEEAWTGNWKHSSVWAPRLWIPLAALPLGFLLLCLQYVAQILVLLRLGREPAAVGDLPSSHLPLPATPAAEHSMEGRRS
;
A
#
# COMPACT_ATOMS: atom_id res chain seq x y z
N MET A 1 24.42 3.81 9.12
CA MET A 1 23.98 2.56 8.45
C MET A 1 22.49 2.30 8.63
N LEU A 2 21.97 2.21 9.87
CA LEU A 2 20.55 1.92 10.11
C LEU A 2 19.58 2.97 9.51
N SER A 3 19.84 4.26 9.72
CA SER A 3 19.00 5.33 9.16
C SER A 3 18.96 5.30 7.63
N ALA A 4 20.08 4.92 6.99
CA ALA A 4 20.15 4.77 5.54
C ALA A 4 19.27 3.60 5.05
N TYR A 5 19.27 2.47 5.77
CA TYR A 5 18.39 1.33 5.49
C TYR A 5 16.91 1.69 5.58
N VAL A 6 16.49 2.32 6.69
CA VAL A 6 15.08 2.72 6.89
C VAL A 6 14.61 3.70 5.82
N LEU A 7 15.44 4.67 5.45
CA LEU A 7 15.14 5.60 4.35
C LEU A 7 15.05 4.88 3.00
N TRP A 8 15.92 3.91 2.74
CA TRP A 8 15.92 3.11 1.53
C TRP A 8 14.63 2.29 1.39
N VAL A 9 14.28 1.54 2.45
CA VAL A 9 13.04 0.74 2.49
C VAL A 9 11.83 1.66 2.34
N GLY A 10 11.80 2.80 3.02
CA GLY A 10 10.71 3.77 2.90
C GLY A 10 10.55 4.37 1.50
N ARG A 11 11.66 4.63 0.79
CA ARG A 11 11.63 5.07 -0.62
C ARG A 11 11.14 3.96 -1.54
N LEU A 12 11.58 2.74 -1.32
CA LEU A 12 11.16 1.57 -2.09
C LEU A 12 9.65 1.33 -1.93
N SER A 13 9.14 1.30 -0.70
CA SER A 13 7.71 1.18 -0.41
C SER A 13 6.89 2.29 -1.09
N ARG A 14 7.39 3.53 -1.11
CA ARG A 14 6.72 4.65 -1.80
C ARG A 14 6.70 4.47 -3.32
N LEU A 15 7.79 4.00 -3.91
CA LEU A 15 7.85 3.71 -5.35
C LEU A 15 6.79 2.66 -5.74
N PHE A 16 6.72 1.57 -4.98
CA PHE A 16 5.72 0.52 -5.21
C PHE A 16 4.28 0.99 -4.98
N ALA A 17 4.04 1.92 -4.05
CA ALA A 17 2.73 2.56 -3.90
C ALA A 17 2.32 3.40 -5.11
N ILE A 18 3.27 4.09 -5.75
CA ILE A 18 3.01 4.84 -7.00
C ILE A 18 2.66 3.86 -8.11
N ILE A 19 3.40 2.76 -8.24
CA ILE A 19 3.10 1.69 -9.22
C ILE A 19 1.71 1.10 -8.96
N ALA A 20 1.38 0.77 -7.71
CA ALA A 20 0.06 0.27 -7.32
C ALA A 20 -1.06 1.24 -7.69
N THR A 21 -0.86 2.54 -7.45
CA THR A 21 -1.82 3.59 -7.80
C THR A 21 -2.02 3.66 -9.32
N ALA A 22 -0.92 3.63 -10.08
CA ALA A 22 -0.98 3.59 -11.54
C ALA A 22 -1.73 2.35 -12.05
N LEU A 23 -1.49 1.17 -11.47
CA LEU A 23 -2.20 -0.06 -11.83
C LEU A 23 -3.71 0.04 -11.61
N ILE A 24 -4.16 0.64 -10.50
CA ILE A 24 -5.58 0.86 -10.23
C ILE A 24 -6.19 1.85 -11.22
N ILE A 25 -5.49 2.94 -11.55
CA ILE A 25 -5.96 3.91 -12.54
C ILE A 25 -6.10 3.23 -13.90
N ILE A 26 -5.10 2.45 -14.33
CA ILE A 26 -5.15 1.72 -15.60
C ILE A 26 -6.30 0.69 -15.58
N ALA A 27 -6.48 -0.04 -14.48
CA ALA A 27 -7.60 -0.97 -14.33
C ALA A 27 -8.95 -0.27 -14.48
N MET A 28 -9.13 0.90 -13.86
CA MET A 28 -10.33 1.72 -14.01
C MET A 28 -10.57 2.12 -15.48
N LEU A 29 -9.52 2.60 -16.17
CA LEU A 29 -9.61 2.96 -17.59
C LEU A 29 -9.98 1.75 -18.47
N VAL A 30 -9.44 0.57 -18.15
CA VAL A 30 -9.79 -0.69 -18.84
C VAL A 30 -11.25 -1.08 -18.58
N VAL A 31 -11.79 -0.87 -17.38
CA VAL A 31 -13.22 -1.06 -17.10
C VAL A 31 -14.08 -0.11 -17.93
N CYS A 32 -13.72 1.17 -18.00
CA CYS A 32 -14.41 2.14 -18.87
C CYS A 32 -14.37 1.70 -20.33
N GLN A 33 -13.21 1.28 -20.82
CA GLN A 33 -13.03 0.75 -22.17
C GLN A 33 -13.89 -0.50 -22.42
N MET A 34 -13.95 -1.41 -21.45
CA MET A 34 -14.75 -2.63 -21.51
C MET A 34 -16.25 -2.32 -21.67
N ILE A 35 -16.75 -1.34 -20.92
CA ILE A 35 -18.14 -0.88 -21.01
C ILE A 35 -18.41 -0.28 -22.40
N LEU A 36 -17.53 0.58 -22.90
CA LEU A 36 -17.68 1.16 -24.25
C LEU A 36 -17.71 0.07 -25.33
N MET A 37 -16.77 -0.88 -25.30
CA MET A 37 -16.71 -1.98 -26.26
C MET A 37 -17.99 -2.82 -26.26
N ARG A 38 -18.53 -3.12 -25.07
CA ARG A 38 -19.70 -3.98 -24.94
C ARG A 38 -21.00 -3.29 -25.35
N TYR A 39 -21.19 -2.04 -24.95
CA TYR A 39 -22.49 -1.37 -25.11
C TYR A 39 -22.56 -0.50 -26.36
N VAL A 40 -21.46 0.15 -26.75
CA VAL A 40 -21.42 1.03 -27.94
C VAL A 40 -21.05 0.22 -29.17
N PHE A 41 -19.95 -0.52 -29.11
CA PHE A 41 -19.41 -1.26 -30.26
C PHE A 41 -19.97 -2.68 -30.40
N ARG A 42 -20.70 -3.19 -29.39
CA ARG A 42 -21.25 -4.56 -29.33
C ARG A 42 -20.18 -5.66 -29.56
N LEU A 43 -18.94 -5.41 -29.13
CA LEU A 43 -17.82 -6.34 -29.24
C LEU A 43 -17.66 -7.19 -27.97
N PRO A 44 -17.14 -8.43 -28.09
CA PRO A 44 -16.86 -9.27 -26.94
C PRO A 44 -15.66 -8.76 -26.12
N THR A 45 -15.67 -9.05 -24.82
CA THR A 45 -14.61 -8.71 -23.88
C THR A 45 -13.81 -9.97 -23.56
N ILE A 46 -12.53 -10.00 -23.95
CA ILE A 46 -11.70 -11.21 -23.92
C ILE A 46 -10.61 -11.12 -22.83
N TRP A 47 -9.93 -9.98 -22.73
CA TRP A 47 -8.75 -9.80 -21.88
C TRP A 47 -8.97 -8.82 -20.72
N GLN A 48 -10.01 -7.97 -20.81
CA GLN A 48 -10.24 -6.87 -19.88
C GLN A 48 -10.48 -7.36 -18.45
N THR A 49 -11.33 -8.38 -18.28
CA THR A 49 -11.67 -8.92 -16.94
C THR A 49 -10.44 -9.43 -16.21
N ASP A 50 -9.65 -10.29 -16.88
CA ASP A 50 -8.43 -10.85 -16.29
C ASP A 50 -7.41 -9.75 -15.97
N PHE A 51 -7.21 -8.81 -16.90
CA PHE A 51 -6.27 -7.71 -16.70
C PHE A 51 -6.65 -6.84 -15.48
N VAL A 52 -7.94 -6.53 -15.32
CA VAL A 52 -8.43 -5.73 -14.18
C VAL A 52 -8.24 -6.49 -12.87
N VAL A 53 -8.58 -7.78 -12.82
CA VAL A 53 -8.41 -8.62 -11.63
C VAL A 53 -6.93 -8.70 -11.24
N PHE A 54 -6.04 -8.93 -12.20
CA PHE A 54 -4.60 -9.02 -11.96
C PHE A 54 -3.98 -7.70 -11.55
N SER A 55 -4.38 -6.59 -12.19
CA SER A 55 -3.89 -5.25 -11.83
C SER A 55 -4.34 -4.84 -10.43
N ALA A 56 -5.60 -5.11 -10.08
CA ALA A 56 -6.13 -4.85 -8.75
C ALA A 56 -5.41 -5.70 -7.68
N THR A 57 -5.21 -6.99 -7.95
CA THR A 57 -4.46 -7.89 -7.07
C THR A 57 -3.04 -7.37 -6.86
N ALA A 58 -2.32 -7.07 -7.94
CA ALA A 58 -0.97 -6.54 -7.86
C ALA A 58 -0.91 -5.21 -7.10
N ALA A 59 -1.86 -4.30 -7.32
CA ALA A 59 -1.91 -3.04 -6.60
C ALA A 59 -2.09 -3.21 -5.09
N ILE A 60 -2.92 -4.16 -4.64
CA ILE A 60 -3.11 -4.45 -3.21
C ILE A 60 -1.78 -4.89 -2.58
N PHE A 61 -1.10 -5.87 -3.18
CA PHE A 61 0.15 -6.41 -2.61
C PHE A 61 1.33 -5.45 -2.70
N LEU A 62 1.47 -4.70 -3.79
CA LEU A 62 2.54 -3.71 -3.95
C LEU A 62 2.30 -2.44 -3.12
N GLY A 63 1.04 -2.10 -2.83
CA GLY A 63 0.67 -0.96 -1.98
C GLY A 63 0.78 -1.24 -0.48
N ALA A 64 0.62 -2.50 -0.05
CA ALA A 64 0.61 -2.88 1.36
C ALA A 64 1.85 -2.43 2.19
N PRO A 65 3.10 -2.53 1.70
CA PRO A 65 4.29 -2.06 2.43
C PRO A 65 4.24 -0.56 2.75
N TYR A 66 3.65 0.26 1.87
CA TYR A 66 3.52 1.70 2.09
C TYR A 66 2.45 2.03 3.13
N VAL A 67 1.34 1.27 3.14
CA VAL A 67 0.31 1.38 4.18
C VAL A 67 0.91 1.01 5.55
N LEU A 68 1.71 -0.06 5.60
CA LEU A 68 2.44 -0.45 6.80
C LEU A 68 3.41 0.64 7.27
N LEU A 69 4.18 1.24 6.35
CA LEU A 69 5.07 2.38 6.64
C LEU A 69 4.32 3.58 7.23
N LYS A 70 3.09 3.83 6.79
CA LYS A 70 2.25 4.94 7.25
C LYS A 70 1.55 4.69 8.58
N GLY A 71 1.76 3.54 9.22
CA GLY A 71 1.15 3.21 10.50
C GLY A 71 -0.22 2.56 10.37
N GLY A 72 -0.46 1.76 9.32
CA GLY A 72 -1.71 1.03 9.10
C GLY A 72 -2.05 -0.08 10.12
N HIS A 73 -1.71 0.09 11.40
CA HIS A 73 -2.12 -0.79 12.51
C HIS A 73 -3.37 -0.26 13.23
N VAL A 74 -4.34 0.29 12.47
CA VAL A 74 -5.59 0.88 12.98
C VAL A 74 -6.33 -0.06 13.97
N GLY A 75 -6.21 -1.38 13.78
CA GLY A 75 -6.81 -2.36 14.69
C GLY A 75 -6.10 -2.54 16.04
N VAL A 76 -4.78 -2.29 16.12
CA VAL A 76 -4.02 -2.39 17.37
C VAL A 76 -4.05 -1.06 18.10
N ASP A 77 -4.17 0.07 17.38
CA ASP A 77 -4.23 1.42 17.97
C ASP A 77 -5.34 1.57 19.02
N VAL A 78 -6.53 0.98 18.80
CA VAL A 78 -7.64 1.04 19.78
C VAL A 78 -7.29 0.34 21.09
N ILE A 79 -6.67 -0.84 21.00
CA ILE A 79 -6.20 -1.57 22.18
C ILE A 79 -5.08 -0.78 22.85
N GLU A 80 -4.15 -0.23 22.07
CA GLU A 80 -3.03 0.55 22.59
C GLU A 80 -3.41 1.84 23.31
N MET A 81 -4.54 2.47 22.95
CA MET A 81 -5.08 3.63 23.67
C MET A 81 -5.52 3.28 25.10
N LEU A 82 -5.80 2.00 25.38
CA LEU A 82 -6.22 1.51 26.69
C LEU A 82 -5.04 1.02 27.55
N LEU A 83 -3.83 0.89 26.98
CA LEU A 83 -2.65 0.35 27.69
C LEU A 83 -1.67 1.44 28.12
N SER A 84 -0.92 1.15 29.19
CA SER A 84 0.21 1.96 29.63
C SER A 84 1.34 1.97 28.59
N GLU A 85 2.15 3.04 28.57
CA GLU A 85 3.18 3.29 27.55
C GLU A 85 4.15 2.11 27.35
N ARG A 86 4.49 1.39 28.43
CA ARG A 86 5.37 0.22 28.40
C ARG A 86 4.70 -1.02 27.78
N ASN A 87 3.42 -1.24 28.05
CA ASN A 87 2.72 -2.41 27.50
C ASN A 87 2.33 -2.19 26.04
N ARG A 88 2.05 -0.94 25.63
CA ARG A 88 1.89 -0.55 24.23
C ARG A 88 3.12 -0.91 23.40
N LEU A 89 4.31 -0.55 23.90
CA LEU A 89 5.57 -0.86 23.20
C LEU A 89 5.77 -2.38 23.03
N ARG A 90 5.49 -3.18 24.07
CA ARG A 90 5.59 -4.64 24.02
C ARG A 90 4.61 -5.23 23.00
N LEU A 91 3.37 -4.76 22.98
CA LEU A 91 2.35 -5.21 22.05
C LEU A 91 2.78 -4.93 20.59
N LYS A 92 3.33 -3.75 20.31
CA LYS A 92 3.88 -3.41 18.99
C LYS A 92 5.04 -4.29 18.56
N VAL A 93 5.98 -4.54 19.46
CA VAL A 93 7.12 -5.43 19.17
C VAL A 93 6.60 -6.82 18.82
N VAL A 94 5.76 -7.40 19.67
CA VAL A 94 5.20 -8.74 19.47
C VAL A 94 4.38 -8.79 18.18
N GLY A 95 3.51 -7.82 17.94
CA GLY A 95 2.70 -7.71 16.72
C GLY A 95 3.55 -7.60 15.46
N SER A 96 4.62 -6.81 15.49
CA SER A 96 5.56 -6.66 14.37
C SER A 96 6.32 -7.95 14.09
N PHE A 97 6.74 -8.69 15.13
CA PHE A 97 7.37 -10.00 14.97
C PHE A 97 6.40 -11.05 14.41
N LEU A 98 5.17 -11.08 14.90
CA LEU A 98 4.15 -12.01 14.43
C LEU A 98 3.78 -11.72 12.96
N GLY A 99 3.66 -10.44 12.60
CA GLY A 99 3.46 -9.97 11.23
C GLY A 99 4.62 -10.35 10.31
N LEU A 100 5.87 -10.22 10.78
CA LEU A 100 7.06 -10.64 10.05
C LEU A 100 7.05 -12.15 9.79
N ILE A 101 6.78 -12.98 10.81
CA ILE A 101 6.71 -14.44 10.67
C ILE A 101 5.64 -14.82 9.64
N PHE A 102 4.45 -14.22 9.74
CA PHE A 102 3.37 -14.43 8.78
C PHE A 102 3.81 -14.08 7.35
N CYS A 103 4.45 -12.92 7.17
CA CYS A 103 4.93 -12.48 5.86
C CYS A 103 6.02 -13.40 5.29
N ILE A 104 6.91 -13.95 6.13
CA ILE A 104 7.93 -14.92 5.70
C ILE A 104 7.28 -16.23 5.24
N VAL A 105 6.30 -16.75 5.98
CA VAL A 105 5.57 -17.97 5.61
C VAL A 105 4.82 -17.77 4.30
N MET A 106 4.13 -16.63 4.15
CA MET A 106 3.43 -16.29 2.91
C MET A 106 4.38 -16.06 1.73
N LEU A 107 5.54 -15.46 1.95
CA LEU A 107 6.58 -15.32 0.94
C LEU A 107 7.03 -16.70 0.42
N ALA A 108 7.31 -17.64 1.32
CA ALA A 108 7.69 -18.99 0.93
C ALA A 108 6.57 -19.70 0.14
N ALA A 109 5.32 -19.62 0.62
CA ALA A 109 4.18 -20.25 -0.06
C ALA A 109 3.91 -19.64 -1.45
N THR A 110 3.97 -18.31 -1.57
CA THR A 110 3.75 -17.62 -2.85
C THR A 110 4.93 -17.79 -3.80
N TRP A 111 6.15 -17.98 -3.30
CA TRP A 111 7.32 -18.30 -4.10
C TRP A 111 7.20 -19.67 -4.76
N VAL A 112 6.74 -20.70 -4.03
CA VAL A 112 6.49 -22.04 -4.59
C VAL A 112 5.48 -21.95 -5.74
N GLN A 113 4.34 -21.28 -5.53
CA GLN A 113 3.36 -21.12 -6.61
C GLN A 113 3.90 -20.33 -7.81
N PHE A 114 4.71 -19.29 -7.57
CA PHE A 114 5.37 -18.54 -8.63
C PHE A 114 6.31 -19.42 -9.46
N GLU A 115 7.12 -20.25 -8.80
CA GLU A 115 8.08 -21.14 -9.44
C GLU A 115 7.37 -22.26 -10.23
N GLU A 116 6.32 -22.86 -9.68
CA GLU A 116 5.47 -23.83 -10.38
C GLU A 116 4.82 -23.22 -11.63
N ALA A 117 4.27 -22.00 -11.53
CA ALA A 117 3.67 -21.31 -12.66
C ALA A 117 4.69 -20.93 -13.74
N TRP A 118 5.92 -20.58 -13.34
CA TRP A 118 7.01 -20.24 -14.25
C TRP A 118 7.55 -21.47 -14.98
N THR A 119 7.90 -22.53 -14.24
CA THR A 119 8.47 -23.77 -14.79
C THR A 119 7.44 -24.59 -15.56
N GLY A 120 6.23 -24.68 -15.04
CA GLY A 120 5.10 -25.34 -15.69
C GLY A 120 4.50 -24.53 -16.85
N ASN A 121 4.94 -23.28 -17.04
CA ASN A 121 4.43 -22.34 -18.06
C ASN A 121 2.89 -22.27 -18.06
N TRP A 122 2.32 -22.22 -16.86
CA TRP A 122 0.87 -22.26 -16.67
C TRP A 122 0.21 -21.01 -17.24
N LYS A 123 -0.98 -21.21 -17.80
CA LYS A 123 -1.81 -20.13 -18.35
C LYS A 123 -3.13 -20.08 -17.61
N HIS A 124 -3.66 -18.88 -17.45
CA HIS A 124 -4.97 -18.71 -16.84
C HIS A 124 -6.05 -19.37 -17.72
N SER A 125 -7.03 -20.01 -17.09
CA SER A 125 -8.11 -20.76 -17.77
C SER A 125 -9.18 -19.86 -18.40
N SER A 126 -8.76 -18.77 -19.02
CA SER A 126 -9.62 -17.81 -19.73
C SER A 126 -9.29 -17.77 -21.21
N VAL A 127 -10.17 -17.15 -22.01
CA VAL A 127 -9.98 -17.01 -23.47
C VAL A 127 -8.70 -16.25 -23.81
N TRP A 128 -8.28 -15.30 -22.98
CA TRP A 128 -7.03 -14.56 -23.17
C TRP A 128 -5.79 -15.40 -22.82
N ALA A 129 -5.93 -16.39 -21.95
CA ALA A 129 -4.88 -17.32 -21.51
C ALA A 129 -3.51 -16.66 -21.23
N PRO A 130 -3.44 -15.56 -20.44
CA PRO A 130 -2.17 -14.95 -20.06
C PRO A 130 -1.32 -15.91 -19.24
N ARG A 131 0.00 -15.73 -19.33
CA ARG A 131 0.96 -16.50 -18.53
C ARG A 131 0.80 -16.12 -17.05
N LEU A 132 0.52 -17.12 -16.20
CA LEU A 132 0.17 -16.90 -14.79
C LEU A 132 1.33 -16.35 -13.97
N TRP A 133 2.58 -16.60 -14.35
CA TRP A 133 3.73 -16.12 -13.59
C TRP A 133 3.78 -14.59 -13.48
N ILE A 134 3.25 -13.84 -14.46
CA ILE A 134 3.26 -12.37 -14.45
C ILE A 134 2.39 -11.82 -13.31
N PRO A 135 1.07 -12.10 -13.26
CA PRO A 135 0.24 -11.63 -12.16
C PRO A 135 0.65 -12.23 -10.82
N LEU A 136 1.12 -13.48 -10.83
CA LEU A 136 1.51 -14.19 -9.61
C LEU A 136 2.81 -13.64 -9.01
N ALA A 137 3.71 -13.04 -9.81
CA ALA A 137 4.94 -12.40 -9.33
C ALA A 137 4.68 -11.23 -8.35
N ALA A 138 3.52 -10.58 -8.43
CA ALA A 138 3.18 -9.48 -7.53
C ALA A 138 3.03 -9.93 -6.07
N LEU A 139 2.67 -11.20 -5.84
CA LEU A 139 2.50 -11.79 -4.51
C LEU A 139 3.84 -11.93 -3.76
N PRO A 140 4.83 -12.72 -4.22
CA PRO A 140 6.10 -12.84 -3.52
C PRO A 140 6.83 -11.50 -3.46
N LEU A 141 6.69 -10.64 -4.48
CA LEU A 141 7.27 -9.30 -4.44
C LEU A 141 6.66 -8.43 -3.34
N GLY A 142 5.32 -8.42 -3.19
CA GLY A 142 4.64 -7.70 -2.12
C GLY A 142 5.01 -8.21 -0.73
N PHE A 143 5.04 -9.53 -0.53
CA PHE A 143 5.45 -10.12 0.75
C PHE A 143 6.92 -9.87 1.09
N LEU A 144 7.82 -9.90 0.09
CA LEU A 144 9.22 -9.53 0.28
C LEU A 144 9.37 -8.09 0.76
N LEU A 145 8.63 -7.15 0.16
CA LEU A 145 8.62 -5.74 0.57
C LEU A 145 8.04 -5.57 1.97
N LEU A 146 6.98 -6.30 2.33
CA LEU A 146 6.43 -6.31 3.68
C LEU A 146 7.45 -6.82 4.71
N CYS A 147 8.18 -7.90 4.40
CA CYS A 147 9.26 -8.39 5.27
C CYS A 147 10.32 -7.31 5.52
N LEU A 148 10.80 -6.63 4.47
CA LEU A 148 11.75 -5.53 4.59
C LEU A 148 11.20 -4.38 5.46
N GLN A 149 9.92 -4.04 5.27
CA GLN A 149 9.26 -2.99 6.03
C GLN A 149 9.09 -3.36 7.52
N TYR A 150 8.71 -4.60 7.83
CA TYR A 150 8.61 -5.09 9.21
C TYR A 150 9.97 -5.11 9.90
N VAL A 151 11.04 -5.54 9.21
CA VAL A 151 12.41 -5.48 9.75
C VAL A 151 12.80 -4.04 10.06
N ALA A 152 12.53 -3.09 9.16
CA ALA A 152 12.77 -1.68 9.42
C ALA A 152 12.00 -1.16 10.65
N GLN A 153 10.73 -1.53 10.79
CA GLN A 153 9.89 -1.13 11.93
C GLN A 153 10.40 -1.70 13.26
N ILE A 154 10.74 -3.00 13.31
CA ILE A 154 11.29 -3.65 14.50
C ILE A 154 12.61 -2.99 14.92
N LEU A 155 13.51 -2.71 13.97
CA LEU A 155 14.79 -2.08 14.26
C LEU A 155 14.63 -0.66 14.83
N VAL A 156 13.69 0.12 14.31
CA VAL A 156 13.35 1.45 14.84
C VAL A 156 12.79 1.35 16.25
N LEU A 157 11.87 0.42 16.48
CA LEU A 157 11.20 0.22 17.76
C LEU A 157 12.17 -0.22 18.87
N LEU A 158 13.11 -1.12 18.55
CA LEU A 158 14.15 -1.57 19.46
C LEU A 158 15.18 -0.48 19.80
N ARG A 159 15.41 0.49 18.89
CA ARG A 159 16.42 1.56 19.07
C ARG A 159 15.88 2.76 19.81
N LEU A 160 14.68 3.24 19.45
CA LEU A 160 14.12 4.46 20.04
C LEU A 160 13.36 4.19 21.34
N GLY A 161 12.87 2.96 21.57
CA GLY A 161 11.99 2.65 22.70
C GLY A 161 10.70 3.47 22.72
N ARG A 162 10.42 4.20 21.64
CA ARG A 162 9.30 5.10 21.41
C ARG A 162 9.04 5.18 19.91
N GLU A 163 7.80 5.47 19.57
CA GLU A 163 7.35 5.62 18.19
C GLU A 163 8.01 6.85 17.54
N PRO A 164 8.47 6.76 16.27
CA PRO A 164 8.64 7.97 15.48
C PRO A 164 7.25 8.60 15.31
N ALA A 165 7.06 9.80 15.85
CA ALA A 165 5.78 10.52 15.77
C ALA A 165 5.24 10.45 14.34
N ALA A 166 4.01 9.96 14.18
CA ALA A 166 3.36 9.93 12.89
C ALA A 166 3.43 11.36 12.32
N VAL A 167 3.87 11.51 11.06
CA VAL A 167 3.91 12.83 10.41
C VAL A 167 2.49 13.45 10.30
N GLY A 168 1.43 12.68 10.58
CA GLY A 168 0.05 13.14 10.72
C GLY A 168 -0.37 13.61 12.12
N ASP A 169 0.45 13.40 13.16
CA ASP A 169 0.18 13.82 14.54
C ASP A 169 0.70 15.23 14.86
N LEU A 170 1.18 15.97 13.85
CA LEU A 170 1.39 17.41 14.04
C LEU A 170 0.02 18.05 14.28
N PRO A 171 -0.21 18.69 15.44
CA PRO A 171 -1.44 19.42 15.67
C PRO A 171 -1.65 20.38 14.51
N SER A 172 -2.77 20.23 13.80
CA SER A 172 -3.19 21.13 12.72
C SER A 172 -3.34 22.59 13.19
N SER A 173 -3.19 22.86 14.49
CA SER A 173 -3.11 24.19 15.10
C SER A 173 -1.83 24.98 14.78
N HIS A 174 -0.79 24.37 14.18
CA HIS A 174 0.46 25.07 13.85
C HIS A 174 0.72 25.24 12.35
N LEU A 175 -0.18 24.78 11.48
CA LEU A 175 -0.14 25.20 10.08
C LEU A 175 -0.52 26.68 10.03
N PRO A 176 0.31 27.58 9.47
CA PRO A 176 -0.17 28.88 9.06
C PRO A 176 -1.33 28.60 8.11
N LEU A 177 -2.55 28.93 8.54
CA LEU A 177 -3.71 28.88 7.67
C LEU A 177 -3.29 29.62 6.39
N PRO A 178 -3.47 29.06 5.18
CA PRO A 178 -3.40 29.88 3.98
C PRO A 178 -4.34 31.05 4.27
N ALA A 179 -3.78 32.26 4.30
CA ALA A 179 -4.50 33.47 4.65
C ALA A 179 -5.81 33.42 3.86
N THR A 180 -6.90 33.18 4.58
CA THR A 180 -8.22 33.20 3.99
C THR A 180 -8.34 34.62 3.46
N PRO A 181 -8.57 34.85 2.16
CA PRO A 181 -8.82 36.19 1.66
C PRO A 181 -10.23 36.57 2.10
N ALA A 182 -10.40 36.82 3.40
CA ALA A 182 -11.61 37.26 4.02
C ALA A 182 -11.34 38.62 4.66
N ALA A 183 -11.22 39.67 3.82
CA ALA A 183 -11.44 41.06 4.26
C ALA A 183 -11.39 42.14 3.15
N GLU A 184 -11.41 41.83 1.84
CA GLU A 184 -11.40 42.91 0.81
C GLU A 184 -12.78 43.39 0.33
N HIS A 185 -13.88 42.75 0.77
CA HIS A 185 -15.23 43.13 0.30
C HIS A 185 -16.06 43.99 1.26
N SER A 186 -15.48 44.56 2.32
CA SER A 186 -16.21 45.33 3.36
C SER A 186 -15.72 46.77 3.58
N MET A 187 -15.08 47.39 2.58
CA MET A 187 -14.72 48.82 2.64
C MET A 187 -15.26 49.66 1.46
N GLU A 188 -16.02 49.08 0.53
CA GLU A 188 -16.62 49.78 -0.63
C GLU A 188 -18.10 50.14 -0.40
N GLY A 189 -18.46 50.60 0.80
CA GLY A 189 -19.87 50.86 1.17
C GLY A 189 -20.11 52.06 2.08
N ARG A 190 -19.11 52.93 2.27
CA ARG A 190 -19.20 54.12 3.12
C ARG A 190 -18.72 55.41 2.44
N ARG A 191 -19.02 55.55 1.14
CA ARG A 191 -18.95 56.81 0.41
C ARG A 191 -20.13 56.96 -0.54
N SER A 192 -21.29 57.28 0.04
CA SER A 192 -22.38 58.02 -0.61
C SER A 192 -23.38 58.44 0.46
#